data_AF-A0A329MQK5-F1
#
_entry.id   AF-A0A329MQK5-F1
#
_cell.length_a   1.000
_cell.length_b   1.000
_cell.length_c   1.000
_cell.angle_alpha   90.00
_cell.angle_beta   90.00
_cell.angle_gamma   90.00
#
_symmetry.space_group_name_H-M   'P 1'
#
loop_
_entity.id
_entity.type
_entity.pdbx_description
1 polymer ?
#
loop_
_entity_poly.entity_id
_entity_poly.type
_entity_poly.pdbx_seq_one_letter_code
_entity_poly.pdbx_strand_id
1 'polypeptide(L)'
;MCCNSPVLAAKSQVPSIGIKSNDNWRRLLVDNNQVLDILRFIKGAYHRFEINEDMPRVWMSILQKEDYDVVMQRLERHIRTSRYEPTIHDLITHSGEELERLRQQREEEINANPLQAM
;
A
#
# COMPACT_ATOMS: atom_id res chain seq x y z
N MET A 1 -31.65 58.10 3.75
CA MET A 1 -30.25 58.20 4.18
C MET A 1 -30.02 57.06 5.16
N CYS A 2 -29.37 55.99 4.70
CA CYS A 2 -28.07 55.50 5.22
C CYS A 2 -28.23 54.75 6.57
N CYS A 3 -27.79 53.52 6.81
CA CYS A 3 -27.13 52.46 6.03
C CYS A 3 -27.43 51.12 6.75
N ASN A 4 -27.52 50.04 5.97
CA ASN A 4 -27.46 48.66 6.45
C ASN A 4 -26.09 48.35 7.08
N SER A 5 -26.04 47.57 8.17
CA SER A 5 -25.08 46.47 8.35
C SER A 5 -25.31 45.70 9.67
N PRO A 6 -25.60 44.38 9.61
CA PRO A 6 -25.58 43.50 10.77
C PRO A 6 -24.15 43.01 11.06
N VAL A 7 -23.78 43.01 12.35
CA VAL A 7 -22.49 42.50 12.84
C VAL A 7 -22.41 40.99 12.63
N LEU A 8 -21.58 40.64 11.66
CA LEU A 8 -20.87 39.38 11.40
C LEU A 8 -20.99 38.30 12.48
N ALA A 9 -21.88 37.33 12.25
CA ALA A 9 -21.73 36.00 12.79
C ALA A 9 -20.52 35.34 12.12
N ALA A 10 -19.40 35.23 12.84
CA ALA A 10 -18.25 34.45 12.43
C ALA A 10 -18.65 32.97 12.39
N LYS A 11 -19.16 32.51 11.25
CA LYS A 11 -19.25 31.10 10.94
C LYS A 11 -17.82 30.59 10.87
N SER A 12 -17.42 29.79 11.85
CA SER A 12 -16.25 28.93 11.78
C SER A 12 -16.45 27.98 10.60
N GLN A 13 -16.07 28.43 9.42
CA GLN A 13 -15.93 27.59 8.24
C GLN A 13 -14.74 26.68 8.51
N VAL A 14 -15.00 25.52 9.09
CA VAL A 14 -14.05 24.40 8.98
C VAL A 14 -13.90 24.18 7.47
N PRO A 15 -12.70 24.28 6.89
CA PRO A 15 -12.53 23.93 5.50
C PRO A 15 -12.83 22.43 5.40
N SER A 16 -13.99 22.10 4.85
CA SER A 16 -14.28 20.76 4.36
C SER A 16 -13.21 20.48 3.32
N ILE A 17 -12.15 19.80 3.74
CA ILE A 17 -11.13 19.24 2.86
C ILE A 17 -11.94 18.38 1.91
N GLY A 18 -12.07 18.84 0.67
CA GLY A 18 -12.78 18.13 -0.37
C GLY A 18 -12.03 16.85 -0.67
N ILE A 19 -12.27 15.81 0.13
CA ILE A 19 -12.04 14.44 -0.28
C ILE A 19 -13.06 14.25 -1.41
N LYS A 20 -12.61 14.47 -2.64
CA LYS A 20 -13.38 14.12 -3.83
C LYS A 20 -13.61 12.61 -3.74
N SER A 21 -14.78 12.19 -3.27
CA SER A 21 -15.26 10.83 -3.47
C SER A 21 -15.41 10.66 -4.97
N ASN A 22 -14.34 10.19 -5.60
CA ASN A 22 -14.38 9.78 -6.99
C ASN A 22 -14.86 8.33 -6.95
N ASP A 23 -16.18 8.16 -6.94
CA ASP A 23 -16.86 6.85 -6.94
C ASP A 23 -16.69 6.16 -8.30
N ASN A 24 -15.45 5.79 -8.64
CA ASN A 24 -15.10 4.95 -9.78
C ASN A 24 -14.71 3.56 -9.29
N TRP A 25 -15.68 2.89 -8.66
CA TRP A 25 -15.61 1.60 -7.98
C TRP A 25 -15.29 0.40 -8.91
N ARG A 26 -14.85 0.62 -10.15
CA ARG A 26 -14.44 -0.41 -11.13
C ARG A 26 -13.02 -0.24 -11.68
N ARG A 27 -12.28 0.81 -11.33
CA ARG A 27 -10.94 1.12 -11.91
C ARG A 27 -9.76 0.91 -10.98
N LEU A 28 -9.98 0.29 -9.84
CA LEU A 28 -9.06 0.34 -8.71
C LEU A 28 -8.36 -1.00 -8.42
N LEU A 29 -8.97 -2.11 -8.82
CA LEU A 29 -8.40 -3.44 -8.60
C LEU A 29 -7.30 -3.77 -9.60
N VAL A 30 -6.32 -4.55 -9.15
CA VAL A 30 -5.21 -4.99 -10.00
C VAL A 30 -5.70 -5.92 -11.13
N ASP A 31 -5.42 -5.55 -12.37
CA ASP A 31 -5.64 -6.34 -13.59
C ASP A 31 -4.42 -7.20 -13.98
N ASN A 32 -4.62 -8.20 -14.85
CA ASN A 32 -3.53 -9.08 -15.33
C ASN A 32 -2.33 -8.31 -15.91
N ASN A 33 -2.59 -7.25 -16.69
CA ASN A 33 -1.52 -6.41 -17.25
C ASN A 33 -0.77 -5.65 -16.16
N GLN A 34 -1.48 -5.18 -15.13
CA GLN A 34 -0.89 -4.50 -13.99
C GLN A 34 -0.05 -5.44 -13.13
N VAL A 35 -0.44 -6.71 -12.97
CA VAL A 35 0.41 -7.73 -12.32
C VAL A 35 1.72 -7.92 -13.10
N LEU A 36 1.65 -8.01 -14.42
CA LEU A 36 2.85 -8.13 -15.24
C LEU A 36 3.75 -6.90 -15.10
N ASP A 37 3.17 -5.70 -15.04
CA ASP A 37 3.93 -4.47 -14.82
C ASP A 37 4.60 -4.44 -13.43
N ILE A 38 3.92 -4.89 -12.38
CA ILE A 38 4.50 -5.06 -11.04
C ILE A 38 5.69 -6.04 -11.09
N LEU A 39 5.51 -7.21 -11.70
CA LEU A 39 6.57 -8.22 -11.80
C LEU A 39 7.77 -7.73 -12.62
N ARG A 40 7.52 -7.01 -13.71
CA ARG A 40 8.57 -6.37 -14.53
C ARG A 40 9.31 -5.29 -13.74
N PHE A 41 8.60 -4.51 -12.93
CA PHE A 41 9.21 -3.51 -12.06
C PHE A 41 10.14 -4.14 -11.03
N ILE A 42 9.69 -5.25 -10.40
CA ILE A 42 10.52 -6.03 -9.47
C ILE A 42 11.75 -6.58 -10.19
N LYS A 43 11.59 -7.17 -11.39
CA LYS A 43 12.73 -7.67 -12.19
C LYS A 43 13.72 -6.57 -12.53
N GLY A 44 13.25 -5.35 -12.81
CA GLY A 44 14.07 -4.18 -13.07
C GLY A 44 14.87 -3.71 -11.86
N ALA A 45 14.30 -3.81 -10.65
CA ALA A 45 14.97 -3.46 -9.40
C ALA A 45 15.90 -4.57 -8.87
N TYR A 46 15.55 -5.84 -9.10
CA TYR A 46 16.23 -7.00 -8.57
C TYR A 46 16.66 -7.96 -9.70
N HIS A 47 17.92 -7.84 -10.12
CA HIS A 47 18.50 -8.62 -11.22
C HIS A 47 18.32 -10.14 -11.07
N ARG A 48 18.39 -10.65 -9.84
CA ARG A 48 18.27 -12.08 -9.49
C ARG A 48 16.82 -12.59 -9.44
N PHE A 49 15.83 -11.71 -9.45
CA PHE A 49 14.43 -12.13 -9.43
C PHE A 49 14.09 -12.80 -10.76
N GLU A 50 13.47 -13.98 -10.77
CA GLU A 50 13.07 -14.67 -12.00
C GLU A 50 11.55 -14.77 -12.07
N ILE A 51 10.97 -14.44 -13.23
CA ILE A 51 9.53 -14.52 -13.44
C ILE A 51 9.22 -15.88 -14.04
N ASN A 52 8.49 -16.71 -13.29
CA ASN A 52 8.02 -18.01 -13.74
C ASN A 52 6.68 -17.88 -14.49
N GLU A 53 6.35 -18.85 -15.34
CA GLU A 53 5.09 -18.84 -16.12
C GLU A 53 3.84 -18.82 -15.24
N ASP A 54 3.86 -19.49 -14.09
CA ASP A 54 2.73 -19.51 -13.15
C ASP A 54 2.67 -18.29 -12.22
N MET A 55 3.76 -17.51 -12.14
CA MET A 55 3.89 -16.41 -11.18
C MET A 55 2.82 -15.32 -11.39
N PRO A 56 2.54 -14.84 -12.62
CA PRO A 56 1.47 -13.88 -12.85
C PRO A 56 0.09 -14.40 -12.39
N ARG A 57 -0.20 -15.69 -12.59
CA ARG A 57 -1.48 -16.30 -12.17
C ARG A 57 -1.64 -16.30 -10.65
N VAL A 58 -0.58 -16.68 -9.93
CA VAL A 58 -0.56 -16.69 -8.47
C VAL A 58 -0.70 -15.27 -7.92
N TRP A 59 0.10 -14.34 -8.43
CA TRP A 59 0.07 -12.94 -7.99
C TRP A 59 -1.28 -12.29 -8.28
N MET A 60 -1.88 -12.55 -9.43
CA MET A 60 -3.22 -12.08 -9.78
C MET A 60 -4.28 -12.57 -8.78
N SER A 61 -4.23 -13.85 -8.40
CA SER A 61 -5.21 -14.42 -7.47
C SER A 61 -5.25 -13.72 -6.10
N ILE A 62 -4.13 -13.11 -5.70
CA ILE A 62 -3.97 -12.44 -4.42
C ILE A 62 -4.20 -10.92 -4.59
N LEU A 63 -3.55 -10.30 -5.57
CA LEU A 63 -3.56 -8.85 -5.78
C LEU A 63 -4.84 -8.32 -6.42
N GLN A 64 -5.69 -9.17 -7.03
CA GLN A 64 -6.99 -8.75 -7.60
C GLN A 64 -7.94 -8.07 -6.59
N LYS A 65 -7.66 -8.16 -5.29
CA LYS A 65 -8.44 -7.53 -4.22
C LYS A 65 -7.82 -6.22 -3.73
N GLU A 66 -6.61 -5.91 -4.17
CA GLU A 66 -5.83 -4.76 -3.73
C GLU A 66 -5.90 -3.63 -4.76
N ASP A 67 -5.65 -2.42 -4.28
CA ASP A 67 -5.52 -1.24 -5.13
C ASP A 67 -4.15 -1.18 -5.81
N TYR A 68 -4.11 -1.06 -7.14
CA TYR A 68 -2.86 -1.01 -7.89
C TYR A 68 -1.91 0.11 -7.42
N ASP A 69 -2.43 1.31 -7.22
CA ASP A 69 -1.64 2.47 -6.80
C ASP A 69 -1.04 2.25 -5.39
N VAL A 70 -1.79 1.59 -4.51
CA VAL A 70 -1.34 1.27 -3.15
C VAL A 70 -0.23 0.22 -3.18
N VAL A 71 -0.40 -0.82 -4.00
CA VAL A 71 0.61 -1.87 -4.21
C VAL A 71 1.90 -1.27 -4.75
N MET A 72 1.82 -0.41 -5.78
CA MET A 72 2.99 0.25 -6.34
C MET A 72 3.71 1.16 -5.32
N GLN A 73 2.97 1.92 -4.51
CA GLN A 73 3.57 2.73 -3.46
C GLN A 73 4.32 1.88 -2.42
N ARG A 74 3.76 0.73 -2.03
CA ARG A 74 4.42 -0.20 -1.11
C ARG A 74 5.66 -0.82 -1.74
N LEU A 75 5.57 -1.21 -3.01
CA LEU A 75 6.68 -1.76 -3.77
C LEU A 75 7.85 -0.76 -3.84
N GLU A 76 7.58 0.49 -4.19
CA GLU A 76 8.60 1.55 -4.19
C GLU A 76 9.21 1.76 -2.81
N ARG A 77 8.40 1.75 -1.75
CA ARG A 77 8.89 1.87 -0.38
C ARG A 77 9.82 0.70 -0.04
N HIS A 78 9.41 -0.53 -0.35
CA HIS A 78 10.19 -1.74 -0.08
C HIS A 78 11.53 -1.72 -0.80
N ILE A 79 11.55 -1.34 -2.08
CA ILE A 79 12.77 -1.22 -2.88
C ILE A 79 13.77 -0.22 -2.27
N ARG A 80 13.27 0.87 -1.65
CA ARG A 80 14.13 1.86 -0.98
C ARG A 80 14.67 1.37 0.37
N THR A 81 13.94 0.49 1.06
CA THR A 81 14.29 0.06 2.42
C THR A 81 14.97 -1.31 2.48
N SER A 82 14.76 -2.17 1.48
CA SER A 82 15.22 -3.56 1.47
C SER A 82 16.04 -3.87 0.23
N ARG A 83 17.21 -4.49 0.47
CA ARG A 83 18.06 -5.06 -0.58
C ARG A 83 17.54 -6.37 -1.16
N TYR A 84 16.53 -6.96 -0.52
CA TYR A 84 15.95 -8.26 -0.89
C TYR A 84 14.65 -8.08 -1.65
N GLU A 85 14.40 -8.99 -2.58
CA GLU A 85 13.16 -9.02 -3.36
C GLU A 85 11.92 -9.03 -2.45
N PRO A 86 10.87 -8.27 -2.80
CA PRO A 86 9.61 -8.29 -2.07
C PRO A 86 8.90 -9.62 -2.29
N THR A 87 8.22 -10.07 -1.24
CA THR A 87 7.23 -11.14 -1.35
C THR A 87 5.85 -10.56 -1.61
N ILE A 88 4.89 -11.38 -2.04
CA ILE A 88 3.50 -10.95 -2.22
C ILE A 88 2.94 -10.37 -0.90
N HIS A 89 3.36 -10.93 0.23
CA HIS A 89 2.95 -10.49 1.56
C HIS A 89 3.37 -9.05 1.87
N ASP A 90 4.51 -8.58 1.36
CA ASP A 90 4.98 -7.20 1.57
C ASP A 90 4.15 -6.16 0.79
N LEU A 91 3.36 -6.61 -0.18
CA LEU A 91 2.62 -5.76 -1.11
C LEU A 91 1.12 -5.68 -0.79
N ILE A 92 0.57 -6.66 -0.08
CA ILE A 92 -0.85 -6.70 0.31
C ILE A 92 -1.16 -5.79 1.50
N THR A 93 -2.44 -5.47 1.68
CA THR A 93 -2.90 -4.72 2.84
C THR A 93 -3.14 -5.67 4.01
N HIS A 94 -2.34 -5.54 5.06
CA HIS A 94 -2.67 -6.17 6.34
C HIS A 94 -3.79 -5.40 7.03
N SER A 95 -4.77 -6.11 7.57
CA SER A 95 -5.68 -5.51 8.55
C SER A 95 -4.86 -5.07 9.77
N GLY A 96 -5.33 -4.06 10.50
CA GLY A 96 -4.62 -3.55 11.68
C GLY A 96 -4.35 -4.64 12.74
N GLU A 97 -5.25 -5.63 12.85
CA GLU A 97 -5.09 -6.78 13.72
C GLU A 97 -3.98 -7.73 13.24
N GLU A 98 -3.91 -7.98 11.94
CA GLU A 98 -2.87 -8.85 11.35
C GLU A 98 -1.48 -8.23 11.49
N LEU A 99 -1.38 -6.91 11.30
CA LEU A 99 -0.12 -6.20 11.49
C LEU A 99 0.40 -6.32 12.92
N GLU A 100 -0.50 -6.30 13.92
CA GLU A 100 -0.13 -6.44 15.32
C GLU A 100 0.35 -7.86 15.64
N ARG A 101 -0.32 -8.89 15.10
CA ARG A 101 0.13 -10.28 15.23
C ARG A 101 1.50 -10.53 14.61
N LEU A 102 1.74 -9.98 13.42
CA LEU A 102 3.03 -10.09 12.73
C LEU A 102 4.16 -9.41 13.51
N ARG A 103 3.87 -8.29 14.19
CA ARG A 103 4.84 -7.64 15.09
C ARG A 103 5.17 -8.50 16.28
N GLN A 104 4.15 -9.05 16.94
CA GLN A 104 4.33 -9.95 18.08
C GLN A 104 5.17 -11.18 17.72
N GLN A 105 4.88 -11.82 16.58
CA GLN A 105 5.68 -12.95 16.10
C GLN A 105 7.14 -12.59 15.84
N ARG A 106 7.40 -11.44 15.19
CA ARG A 106 8.78 -10.97 14.96
C ARG A 106 9.51 -10.70 16.27
N GLU A 107 8.84 -10.09 17.24
CA GLU A 107 9.41 -9.81 18.57
C GLU A 107 9.71 -11.10 19.34
N GLU A 108 8.82 -12.08 19.27
CA GLU A 108 9.02 -13.42 19.85
C GLU A 108 10.21 -14.14 19.21
N GLU A 109 10.36 -14.08 17.89
CA GLU A 109 11.51 -14.66 17.17
C GLU A 109 12.83 -14.00 17.56
N ILE A 110 12.86 -12.66 17.67
CA ILE A 110 14.04 -11.91 18.11
C ILE A 110 14.41 -12.28 19.56
N ASN A 111 13.41 -12.39 20.43
CA ASN A 111 13.61 -12.77 21.83
C ASN A 111 14.03 -14.24 21.98
N ALA A 112 13.51 -15.14 21.13
CA ALA A 112 13.84 -16.56 21.15
C ALA A 112 15.24 -16.86 20.56
N ASN A 113 15.78 -16.00 19.70
CA ASN A 113 17.12 -16.14 19.14
C ASN A 113 17.98 -14.88 19.33
N PRO A 114 18.59 -14.71 20.53
CA PRO A 114 19.32 -13.50 20.90
C PRO A 114 20.58 -13.22 20.05
N LEU A 115 21.01 -14.16 19.20
CA LEU A 115 22.14 -13.97 18.26
C LEU A 115 21.78 -13.09 17.05
N GLN A 116 20.50 -12.74 16.85
CA GLN A 116 20.04 -11.81 15.80
C GLN A 116 20.02 -10.34 16.27
N ALA A 117 20.24 -10.08 17.56
CA ALA A 117 20.13 -8.76 18.20
C ALA A 117 21.48 -8.04 18.42
N MET A 118 22.58 -8.58 17.86
CA MET A 118 23.94 -8.01 17.92
C MET A 118 24.44 -7.55 16.55
#